data_AF-A0A3S5AL93-F1
#
_entry.id   AF-A0A3S5AL93-F1
#
_cell.length_a   1.000
_cell.length_b   1.000
_cell.length_c   1.000
_cell.angle_alpha   90.00
_cell.angle_beta   90.00
_cell.angle_gamma   90.00
#
_symmetry.space_group_name_H-M   'P 1'
#
loop_
_entity.id
_entity.type
_entity.pdbx_description
1 polymer ?
#
loop_
_entity_poly.entity_id
_entity_poly.type
_entity_poly.pdbx_seq_one_letter_code
_entity_poly.pdbx_strand_id
1 'polypeptide(L)' 'MRDEVSCPPDGLLDLSVCRKMDGNSLPIYASAPHLLGSTDAVLSRLQGLPQADPVNDKSVLRIEPVVYVEIHRPTMN' A
#
# COMPACT_ATOMS: atom_id res chain seq x y z
N MET A 1 -17.60 23.77 9.25
CA MET A 1 -16.42 23.56 8.40
C MET A 1 -15.95 22.16 8.69
N ARG A 2 -16.09 21.21 7.75
CA ARG A 2 -15.51 19.88 7.91
C ARG A 2 -14.05 20.06 7.53
N ASP A 3 -13.14 19.83 8.46
CA ASP A 3 -11.71 19.76 8.19
C ASP A 3 -11.52 18.85 6.97
N GLU A 4 -10.87 19.36 5.92
CA GLU A 4 -10.42 18.51 4.83
C GLU A 4 -9.58 17.40 5.47
N VAL A 5 -10.03 16.16 5.32
CA VAL A 5 -9.23 15.00 5.72
C VAL A 5 -8.03 15.01 4.78
N SER A 6 -6.96 15.68 5.19
CA SER A 6 -5.70 15.71 4.47
C SER A 6 -5.17 14.29 4.49
N CYS A 7 -5.38 13.55 3.40
CA CYS A 7 -4.70 12.29 3.20
C CYS A 7 -3.18 12.53 3.29
N PRO A 8 -2.42 11.56 3.82
CA PRO A 8 -0.97 11.61 3.70
C PRO A 8 -0.58 11.69 2.21
N PRO A 9 0.60 12.26 1.88
CA PRO A 9 1.11 12.25 0.51
C PRO A 9 1.13 10.85 -0.11
N ASP A 10 0.98 10.76 -1.43
CA ASP A 10 1.02 9.46 -2.12
C ASP A 10 2.29 8.68 -1.76
N GLY A 11 2.12 7.36 -1.65
CA GLY A 11 3.16 6.41 -1.23
C GLY A 11 3.30 6.24 0.28
N LEU A 12 2.61 7.04 1.08
CA LEU A 12 2.59 6.95 2.55
C LEU A 12 1.21 6.54 3.09
N LEU A 13 1.24 5.74 4.16
CA LEU A 13 0.05 5.34 4.91
C LEU A 13 0.21 5.76 6.38
N ASP A 14 -0.67 6.63 6.88
CA ASP A 14 -0.68 7.04 8.28
C ASP A 14 -1.16 5.89 9.19
N LEU A 15 -0.30 5.46 10.10
CA LEU A 15 -0.56 4.41 11.11
C LEU A 15 -0.75 4.98 12.51
N SER A 16 -0.85 6.30 12.67
CA SER A 16 -1.02 6.97 13.97
C SER A 16 -2.24 6.49 14.75
N VAL A 17 -3.30 6.11 14.04
CA VAL A 17 -4.52 5.54 14.62
C VAL A 17 -4.33 4.11 15.13
N CYS A 18 -3.40 3.36 14.54
CA CYS A 18 -3.16 1.95 14.84
C CYS A 18 -2.25 1.75 16.06
N ARG A 19 -1.44 2.78 16.42
CA ARG A 19 -0.47 2.68 17.51
C ARG A 19 -0.63 3.82 18.51
N LYS A 20 -1.19 3.47 19.67
CA LYS A 20 -1.20 4.31 20.86
C LYS A 20 -0.15 3.80 21.84
N MET A 21 0.75 4.68 22.28
CA MET A 21 1.68 4.41 23.38
C MET A 21 1.38 5.42 24.47
N ASP A 22 1.10 4.95 25.68
CA ASP A 22 0.75 5.79 26.84
C ASP A 22 -0.40 6.79 26.56
N GLY A 23 -1.38 6.39 25.76
CA GLY A 23 -2.53 7.22 25.39
C GLY A 23 -2.28 8.22 24.26
N ASN A 24 -1.04 8.37 23.80
CA ASN A 24 -0.67 9.26 22.69
C ASN A 24 -0.56 8.50 21.36
N SER A 25 -1.04 9.11 20.27
CA SER A 25 -0.80 8.62 18.91
C SER A 25 0.63 8.95 18.49
N LEU A 26 1.32 7.96 17.94
CA LEU A 26 2.67 8.15 17.40
C LEU A 26 2.57 8.48 15.90
N PRO A 27 3.30 9.49 15.38
CA PRO A 27 3.25 9.87 13.97
C PRO A 27 4.05 8.90 13.11
N ILE A 28 3.55 7.67 12.99
CA ILE A 28 4.18 6.58 12.24
C ILE A 28 3.52 6.49 10.87
N TYR A 29 4.33 6.49 9.82
CA TYR A 29 3.89 6.29 8.44
C TYR A 29 4.52 5.01 7.88
N ALA A 30 3.72 4.19 7.21
CA ALA A 30 4.20 3.07 6.43
C ALA A 30 4.37 3.46 4.96
N SER A 31 5.30 2.79 4.29
CA SER A 31 5.57 2.95 2.86
C SER A 31 6.08 1.62 2.29
N ALA A 32 6.17 1.55 0.96
CA ALA A 32 7.04 0.56 0.33
C ALA A 32 8.52 0.85 0.65
N PRO A 33 9.41 -0.15 0.57
CA PRO A 33 10.86 0.04 0.65
C PRO A 33 11.36 1.15 -0.29
N HIS A 34 12.38 1.88 0.16
CA HIS A 34 12.98 3.04 -0.54
C HIS A 34 11.96 4.08 -1.04
N LEU A 35 10.77 4.14 -0.41
CA LEU A 35 9.68 5.04 -0.77
C LEU A 35 9.18 4.83 -2.21
N LEU A 36 9.22 3.59 -2.72
CA LEU A 36 8.65 3.25 -4.02
C LEU A 36 7.19 3.74 -4.12
N GLY A 37 6.90 4.55 -5.15
CA GLY A 37 5.57 5.12 -5.38
C GLY A 37 5.25 6.38 -4.57
N SER A 38 6.24 6.93 -3.83
CA SER A 38 6.06 8.21 -3.13
C SER A 38 6.27 9.41 -4.04
N THR A 39 5.65 10.54 -3.68
CA THR A 39 5.81 11.80 -4.42
C THR A 39 7.24 12.37 -4.30
N ASP A 40 7.66 13.17 -5.29
CA ASP A 40 8.95 13.89 -5.28
C ASP A 40 9.09 14.81 -4.06
N ALA A 41 7.97 15.34 -3.54
CA ALA A 41 7.97 16.16 -2.33
C ALA A 41 8.38 15.39 -1.07
N VAL A 42 8.10 14.08 -1.02
CA VAL A 42 8.54 13.20 0.07
C VAL A 42 10.01 12.80 -0.17
N LEU A 43 10.35 12.40 -1.39
CA LEU A 43 11.70 11.94 -1.75
C LEU A 43 12.76 13.04 -1.57
N SER A 44 12.46 14.27 -2.00
CA SER A 44 13.39 15.41 -1.90
C SER A 44 13.74 15.83 -0.46
N ARG A 45 12.93 15.43 0.52
CA ARG A 45 13.18 15.71 1.95
C ARG A 45 14.10 14.69 2.62
N LEU A 46 14.40 13.58 1.96
CA LEU A 46 15.18 12.48 2.52
C LEU A 46 16.44 12.26 1.67
N GLN A 47 17.60 12.54 2.26
CA GLN A 47 18.88 12.35 1.59
C GLN A 47 19.46 10.98 1.91
N GLY A 48 20.17 10.39 0.93
CA GLY A 48 20.92 9.15 1.13
C GLY A 48 20.09 7.87 0.99
N LEU A 49 18.81 7.95 0.64
CA LEU A 49 18.06 6.77 0.22
C LEU A 49 18.53 6.34 -1.18
N PRO A 50 18.77 5.04 -1.42
CA PRO A 50 18.99 4.55 -2.77
C PRO A 50 17.72 4.75 -3.60
N GLN A 51 17.87 4.80 -4.92
CA GLN A 51 16.72 4.85 -5.82
C GLN A 51 15.90 3.56 -5.66
N ALA A 52 14.57 3.70 -5.57
CA ALA A 52 13.67 2.57 -5.47
C ALA A 52 13.76 1.66 -6.71
N ASP A 53 13.81 0.35 -6.46
CA ASP A 53 13.82 -0.69 -7.48
C ASP A 53 12.42 -1.33 -7.58
N PRO A 54 11.67 -1.14 -8.68
CA PRO A 54 10.31 -1.65 -8.82
C PRO A 54 10.22 -3.20 -8.90
N VAL A 55 11.35 -3.90 -9.05
CA VAL A 55 11.40 -5.36 -8.99
C VAL A 55 11.52 -5.84 -7.55
N ASN A 56 12.39 -5.19 -6.76
CA ASN A 56 12.75 -5.63 -5.41
C ASN A 56 11.92 -4.96 -4.31
N ASP A 57 11.46 -3.73 -4.51
CA ASP A 57 10.77 -2.92 -3.50
C ASP A 57 9.23 -3.01 -3.59
N LYS A 58 8.71 -3.81 -4.51
CA LYS A 58 7.26 -4.08 -4.59
C LYS A 58 6.86 -5.26 -3.71
N SER A 59 5.62 -5.20 -3.22
CA SER A 59 4.96 -6.38 -2.65
C SER A 59 4.24 -7.15 -3.76
N VAL A 60 4.50 -8.45 -3.88
CA VAL A 60 3.84 -9.32 -4.87
C VAL A 60 3.17 -10.49 -4.16
N LEU A 61 1.87 -10.60 -4.34
CA LEU A 61 1.11 -11.80 -3.98
C LEU A 61 0.89 -12.63 -5.26
N ARG A 62 1.37 -13.88 -5.25
CA ARG A 62 1.09 -14.85 -6.32
C ARG A 62 -0.10 -15.71 -5.91
N ILE A 63 -1.16 -15.67 -6.70
CA ILE A 63 -2.40 -16.43 -6.47
C ILE A 63 -2.56 -17.42 -7.61
N GLU A 64 -2.70 -18.70 -7.29
CA GLU A 64 -3.10 -19.71 -8.27
C GLU A 64 -4.63 -19.61 -8.48
N PRO A 65 -5.10 -19.37 -9.72
CA PRO A 65 -6.52 -19.28 -9.98
C PRO A 65 -7.15 -20.67 -9.95
N VAL A 66 -8.20 -20.85 -9.16
CA VAL A 66 -9.07 -22.02 -9.26
C VAL A 66 -10.03 -21.79 -10.43
N VAL A 67 -9.83 -22.51 -11.53
CA VAL A 67 -10.72 -22.43 -12.69
C VAL A 67 -11.88 -23.41 -12.49
N TYR A 68 -13.10 -22.89 -12.32
CA TYR A 68 -14.30 -23.72 -12.32
C TYR A 68 -14.78 -23.91 -13.76
N VAL A 69 -14.78 -25.14 -14.26
CA VAL A 69 -15.34 -25.48 -15.57
C VAL A 69 -16.76 -26.00 -15.35
N GLU A 70 -17.77 -25.18 -15.65
CA GLU A 70 -19.16 -25.65 -15.71
C GLU A 70 -19.34 -26.54 -16.95
N ILE A 71 -19.41 -27.86 -16.73
CA ILE A 71 -19.80 -28.79 -17.79
C ILE A 71 -21.32 -28.73 -17.91
N HIS A 72 -21.83 -27.93 -18.85
CA HIS A 72 -23.24 -27.98 -19.25
C HIS A 72 -23.57 -29.37 -19.79
N ARG A 73 -24.28 -30.18 -19.00
CA ARG A 73 -24.90 -31.41 -19.51
C ARG A 73 -26.07 -31.03 -20.41
N PRO A 74 -26.08 -31.39 -21.69
CA PRO A 74 -27.27 -31.19 -22.51
C PRO A 74 -28.39 -32.05 -21.93
N THR A 75 -29.51 -31.41 -21.59
CA THR A 75 -30.78 -32.10 -21.30
C THR A 75 -31.22 -32.81 -22.57
N MET A 76 -31.27 -34.15 -22.54
CA MET A 76 -31.93 -34.93 -23.58
C MET A 76 -33.44 -34.67 -23.50
N ASN A 77 -34.01 -34.16 -24.60
CA ASN A 77 -35.45 -34.17 -24.85
C ASN A 77 -35.92 -35.57 -25.21
#